data_AF-A0A963V6I5-F1
#
_entry.id   AF-A0A963V6I5-F1
#
_cell.length_a   1.000
_cell.length_b   1.000
_cell.length_c   1.000
_cell.angle_alpha   90.00
_cell.angle_beta   90.00
_cell.angle_gamma   90.00
#
_symmetry.space_group_name_H-M   'P 1'
#
loop_
_entity.id
_entity.type
_entity.pdbx_description
1 polymer ?
#
loop_
_entity_poly.entity_id
_entity_poly.type
_entity_poly.pdbx_seq_one_letter_code
_entity_poly.pdbx_strand_id
1 'polypeptide(L)'
;PMTRHDLDRIIADRPIAITAHDHHTVWANTAALTAAGILHGGKTPPGHEIVMGADGTATGELREFEAFAPVVALGGESRLYLGIATGGEPSPWPTEAEQAVDRAKTARGLAHAARQGITSMVNMDGNRYTLELLRGLQREGGLTARVKVPFHFKPHMELSELDRADEMTRDFDDDWLSCRFVKMFMDGVSDSRTAYMLHDYPGCPGHRSEPLFPAPRFNEIATEVDRRGMQIAVHAIGDAAVRTTIDGYEAARVANGPRDSRHRIEHIEMIDPADVPRLGALGITASIQPVHAPGAMDFALQPTLDTVGRDRWKDFFLCRT
;
A
#
# COMPACT_ATOMS: atom_id res chain seq x y z
N PRO A 1 -1.94 -16.34 -21.62
CA PRO A 1 -1.36 -15.28 -20.77
C PRO A 1 -0.46 -14.37 -21.61
N MET A 2 -0.44 -13.07 -21.29
CA MET A 2 0.50 -12.12 -21.91
C MET A 2 1.92 -12.41 -21.44
N THR A 3 2.91 -12.17 -22.30
CA THR A 3 4.33 -12.41 -22.04
C THR A 3 5.19 -11.24 -22.55
N ARG A 4 6.48 -11.23 -22.19
CA ARG A 4 7.48 -10.28 -22.68
C ARG A 4 7.51 -10.23 -24.21
N HIS A 5 7.22 -11.34 -24.89
CA HIS A 5 7.18 -11.41 -26.35
C HIS A 5 6.00 -10.66 -26.98
N ASP A 6 4.91 -10.46 -26.24
CA ASP A 6 3.83 -9.57 -26.66
C ASP A 6 4.31 -8.11 -26.63
N LEU A 7 5.05 -7.73 -25.58
CA LEU A 7 5.60 -6.39 -25.42
C LEU A 7 6.77 -6.11 -26.37
N ASP A 8 7.64 -7.11 -26.60
CA ASP A 8 8.75 -7.03 -27.56
C ASP A 8 8.24 -6.75 -28.98
N ARG A 9 7.06 -7.29 -29.35
CA ARG A 9 6.41 -7.00 -30.64
C ARG A 9 5.92 -5.56 -30.77
N ILE A 10 5.65 -4.87 -29.66
CA ILE A 10 5.24 -3.46 -29.65
C ILE A 10 6.50 -2.59 -29.66
N ILE A 11 7.45 -2.86 -28.76
CA ILE A 11 8.71 -2.13 -28.61
C ILE A 11 9.80 -3.10 -28.15
N ALA A 12 10.76 -3.41 -29.03
CA ALA A 12 11.84 -4.36 -28.75
C ALA A 12 13.12 -3.70 -28.22
N ASP A 13 13.36 -2.43 -28.55
CA ASP A 13 14.65 -1.75 -28.40
C ASP A 13 14.69 -0.78 -27.21
N ARG A 14 13.59 -0.64 -26.47
CA ARG A 14 13.48 0.23 -25.30
C ARG A 14 12.80 -0.51 -24.15
N PRO A 15 13.22 -0.30 -22.89
CA PRO A 15 12.50 -0.82 -21.73
C PRO A 15 11.04 -0.32 -21.71
N ILE A 16 10.10 -1.26 -21.62
CA ILE A 16 8.69 -0.97 -21.32
C ILE A 16 8.20 -1.92 -20.23
N ALA A 17 7.41 -1.36 -19.32
CA ALA A 17 6.70 -2.07 -18.29
C ALA A 17 5.24 -1.59 -18.27
N ILE A 18 4.30 -2.51 -18.12
CA ILE A 18 2.86 -2.24 -18.03
C ILE A 18 2.38 -2.76 -16.69
N THR A 19 1.91 -1.86 -15.84
CA THR A 19 1.27 -2.22 -14.57
C THR A 19 -0.14 -2.73 -14.84
N ALA A 20 -0.46 -3.89 -14.29
CA ALA A 20 -1.79 -4.46 -14.33
C ALA A 20 -2.77 -3.64 -13.48
N HIS A 21 -4.06 -3.83 -13.72
CA HIS A 21 -5.13 -3.16 -12.97
C HIS A 21 -5.14 -3.53 -11.48
N ASP A 22 -4.59 -4.69 -11.12
CA ASP A 22 -4.44 -5.11 -9.72
C ASP A 22 -3.39 -4.27 -8.97
N HIS A 23 -2.53 -3.51 -9.66
CA HIS A 23 -1.36 -2.81 -9.09
C HIS A 23 -0.33 -3.72 -8.38
N HIS A 24 -0.52 -5.04 -8.42
CA HIS A 24 0.35 -6.07 -7.86
C HIS A 24 1.11 -6.85 -8.95
N THR A 25 0.75 -6.69 -10.21
CA THR A 25 1.41 -7.35 -11.35
C THR A 25 1.98 -6.32 -12.32
N VAL A 26 3.20 -6.55 -12.80
CA VAL A 26 3.81 -5.78 -13.90
C VAL A 26 4.25 -6.74 -15.00
N TRP A 27 3.92 -6.41 -16.25
CA TRP A 27 4.51 -7.07 -17.41
C TRP A 27 5.62 -6.22 -18.01
N ALA A 28 6.82 -6.78 -18.13
CA ALA A 28 8.01 -6.15 -18.67
C ALA A 28 8.49 -6.83 -19.95
N ASN A 29 8.99 -6.05 -20.91
CA ASN A 29 9.59 -6.60 -22.13
C ASN A 29 11.02 -7.13 -21.88
N THR A 30 11.61 -7.78 -22.89
CA THR A 30 12.97 -8.34 -22.78
C THR A 30 14.01 -7.25 -22.48
N ALA A 31 13.88 -6.06 -23.09
CA ALA A 31 14.80 -4.95 -22.85
C ALA A 31 14.75 -4.46 -21.39
N ALA A 32 13.57 -4.35 -20.79
CA ALA A 32 13.39 -3.96 -19.39
C ALA A 32 13.95 -5.02 -18.43
N LEU A 33 13.63 -6.30 -18.64
CA LEU A 33 14.13 -7.40 -17.81
C LEU A 33 15.66 -7.50 -17.86
N THR A 34 16.25 -7.28 -19.05
CA THR A 34 17.70 -7.28 -19.25
C THR A 34 18.36 -6.10 -18.54
N ALA A 35 17.82 -4.88 -18.72
CA ALA A 35 18.34 -3.67 -18.09
C ALA A 35 18.23 -3.74 -16.55
N ALA A 36 17.17 -4.36 -16.03
CA ALA A 36 16.98 -4.60 -14.61
C ALA A 36 17.79 -5.80 -14.06
N GLY A 37 18.46 -6.58 -14.92
CA GLY A 37 19.28 -7.72 -14.51
C GLY A 37 18.49 -8.95 -14.04
N ILE A 38 17.20 -9.05 -14.36
CA ILE A 38 16.30 -10.11 -13.86
C ILE A 38 15.77 -11.04 -14.97
N LEU A 39 16.30 -10.95 -16.20
CA LEU A 39 15.88 -11.81 -17.32
C LEU A 39 16.01 -13.31 -17.00
N HIS A 40 16.99 -13.70 -16.18
CA HIS A 40 17.21 -15.09 -15.77
C HIS A 40 16.70 -15.39 -14.35
N GLY A 41 15.75 -14.59 -13.87
CA GLY A 41 15.22 -14.67 -12.51
C GLY A 41 16.02 -13.82 -11.51
N GLY A 42 15.60 -13.88 -10.25
CA GLY A 42 16.18 -13.13 -9.15
C GLY A 42 15.68 -13.66 -7.81
N LYS A 43 16.33 -13.26 -6.71
CA LYS A 43 15.83 -13.57 -5.36
C LYS A 43 14.70 -12.62 -5.02
N THR A 44 13.59 -13.17 -4.53
CA THR A 44 12.43 -12.42 -4.06
C THR A 44 12.06 -12.86 -2.64
N PRO A 45 11.49 -11.99 -1.80
CA PRO A 45 10.94 -12.39 -0.50
C PRO A 45 9.73 -13.33 -0.68
N PRO A 46 9.33 -14.07 0.37
CA PRO A 46 8.09 -14.84 0.35
C PRO A 46 6.90 -13.99 -0.09
N GLY A 47 6.09 -14.51 -1.02
CA GLY A 47 4.95 -13.81 -1.61
C GLY A 47 5.25 -13.08 -2.92
N HIS A 48 6.52 -12.81 -3.27
CA HIS A 48 6.90 -12.10 -4.48
C HIS A 48 7.49 -13.05 -5.53
N GLU A 49 7.14 -12.90 -6.80
CA GLU A 49 7.51 -13.87 -7.84
C GLU A 49 7.94 -13.20 -9.16
N ILE A 50 9.10 -13.60 -9.67
CA ILE A 50 9.49 -13.40 -11.07
C ILE A 50 9.09 -14.67 -11.82
N VAL A 51 8.02 -14.61 -12.62
CA VAL A 51 7.46 -15.81 -13.25
C VAL A 51 8.43 -16.31 -14.32
N MET A 52 8.92 -17.54 -14.16
CA MET A 52 9.91 -18.14 -15.07
C MET A 52 9.23 -18.98 -16.16
N GLY A 53 9.68 -18.81 -17.40
CA GLY A 53 9.26 -19.61 -18.54
C GLY A 53 10.03 -20.92 -18.66
N ALA A 54 9.53 -21.83 -19.49
CA ALA A 54 10.18 -23.11 -19.77
C ALA A 54 11.55 -22.98 -20.46
N ASP A 55 11.85 -21.81 -21.02
CA ASP A 55 13.12 -21.47 -21.67
C ASP A 55 14.21 -21.00 -20.69
N GLY A 56 13.92 -20.99 -19.38
CA GLY A 56 14.86 -20.55 -18.35
C GLY A 56 14.98 -19.03 -18.22
N THR A 57 14.07 -18.26 -18.83
CA THR A 57 14.01 -16.81 -18.72
C THR A 57 12.68 -16.34 -18.15
N ALA A 58 12.67 -15.18 -17.51
CA ALA A 58 11.45 -14.57 -16.96
C ALA A 58 10.44 -14.33 -18.08
N THR A 59 9.18 -14.73 -17.89
CA THR A 59 8.11 -14.62 -18.91
C THR A 59 7.73 -13.18 -19.22
N GLY A 60 8.16 -12.22 -18.40
CA GLY A 60 7.70 -10.83 -18.42
C GLY A 60 6.76 -10.51 -17.27
N GLU A 61 6.08 -11.50 -16.69
CA GLU A 61 5.16 -11.30 -15.57
C GLU A 61 5.91 -11.26 -14.22
N LEU A 62 5.74 -10.16 -13.49
CA LEU A 62 6.38 -9.88 -12.21
C LEU A 62 5.28 -9.61 -11.17
N ARG A 63 5.21 -10.43 -10.12
CA ARG A 63 4.15 -10.42 -9.11
C ARG A 63 4.67 -9.91 -7.77
N GLU A 64 3.93 -8.98 -7.21
CA GLU A 64 4.21 -8.22 -5.99
C GLU A 64 5.43 -7.30 -6.07
N PHE A 65 5.46 -6.32 -5.16
CA PHE A 65 6.32 -5.13 -5.26
C PHE A 65 7.81 -5.42 -5.51
N GLU A 66 8.41 -6.29 -4.71
CA GLU A 66 9.84 -6.61 -4.80
C GLU A 66 10.23 -7.35 -6.09
N ALA A 67 9.29 -8.03 -6.76
CA ALA A 67 9.59 -8.68 -8.05
C ALA A 67 9.69 -7.66 -9.19
N PHE A 68 8.84 -6.62 -9.19
CA PHE A 68 8.86 -5.59 -10.23
C PHE A 68 9.68 -4.36 -9.90
N ALA A 69 10.11 -4.18 -8.64
CA ALA A 69 10.89 -3.02 -8.19
C ALA A 69 12.14 -2.74 -9.05
N PRO A 70 12.95 -3.74 -9.46
CA PRO A 70 14.12 -3.48 -10.33
C PRO A 70 13.76 -2.85 -11.67
N VAL A 71 12.61 -3.24 -12.25
CA VAL A 71 12.14 -2.69 -13.52
C VAL A 71 11.58 -1.28 -13.33
N VAL A 72 10.79 -1.06 -12.28
CA VAL A 72 10.25 0.27 -11.94
C VAL A 72 11.38 1.27 -11.65
N ALA A 73 12.47 0.81 -11.04
CA ALA A 73 13.64 1.64 -10.75
C ALA A 73 14.32 2.21 -12.00
N LEU A 74 14.21 1.55 -13.16
CA LEU A 74 14.73 2.08 -14.44
C LEU A 74 14.05 3.39 -14.85
N GLY A 75 12.84 3.66 -14.34
CA GLY A 75 12.14 4.93 -14.57
C GLY A 75 12.80 6.13 -13.88
N GLY A 76 13.75 5.92 -12.97
CA GLY A 76 14.48 6.99 -12.27
C GLY A 76 13.65 7.73 -11.23
N GLU A 77 12.50 7.19 -10.84
CA GLU A 77 11.52 7.83 -9.94
C GLU A 77 11.16 6.95 -8.73
N SER A 78 11.88 5.84 -8.53
CA SER A 78 11.67 4.92 -7.39
C SER A 78 11.70 5.63 -6.04
N ARG A 79 12.46 6.74 -5.93
CA ARG A 79 12.53 7.58 -4.73
C ARG A 79 11.18 8.12 -4.24
N LEU A 80 10.21 8.30 -5.15
CA LEU A 80 8.84 8.73 -4.81
C LEU A 80 8.01 7.62 -4.17
N TYR A 81 8.42 6.36 -4.34
CA TYR A 81 7.72 5.18 -3.83
C TYR A 81 8.40 4.56 -2.61
N LEU A 82 9.55 5.09 -2.15
CA LEU A 82 10.33 4.45 -1.08
C LEU A 82 9.57 4.33 0.24
N GLY A 83 8.65 5.25 0.53
CA GLY A 83 7.77 5.17 1.70
C GLY A 83 6.92 3.91 1.68
N ILE A 84 6.02 3.79 0.70
CA ILE A 84 5.17 2.61 0.55
C ILE A 84 5.97 1.33 0.28
N ALA A 85 7.09 1.40 -0.45
CA ALA A 85 7.90 0.24 -0.77
C ALA A 85 8.63 -0.32 0.45
N THR A 86 9.44 0.52 1.07
CA THR A 86 10.49 0.11 2.01
C THR A 86 10.33 0.73 3.40
N GLY A 87 9.46 1.73 3.55
CA GLY A 87 9.44 2.61 4.73
C GLY A 87 10.67 3.52 4.81
N GLY A 88 11.46 3.59 3.75
CA GLY A 88 12.74 4.30 3.69
C GLY A 88 12.64 5.68 3.05
N GLU A 89 13.80 6.32 3.03
CA GLU A 89 14.04 7.61 2.40
C GLU A 89 15.08 7.45 1.28
N PRO A 90 15.13 8.37 0.31
CA PRO A 90 16.14 8.31 -0.74
C PRO A 90 17.55 8.44 -0.15
N SER A 91 18.44 7.54 -0.55
CA SER A 91 19.86 7.55 -0.18
C SER A 91 20.71 7.21 -1.41
N PRO A 92 21.55 8.14 -1.90
CA PRO A 92 21.76 9.50 -1.41
C PRO A 92 20.51 10.39 -1.55
N TRP A 93 20.47 11.49 -0.79
CA TRP A 93 19.38 12.46 -0.89
C TRP A 93 19.36 13.11 -2.29
N PRO A 94 18.17 13.35 -2.89
CA PRO A 94 18.09 13.82 -4.27
C PRO A 94 18.61 15.25 -4.42
N THR A 95 19.26 15.53 -5.54
CA THR A 95 19.75 16.87 -5.89
C THR A 95 18.60 17.86 -6.09
N GLU A 96 18.89 19.17 -6.03
CA GLU A 96 17.87 20.20 -6.28
C GLU A 96 17.20 20.06 -7.66
N ALA A 97 17.96 19.62 -8.67
CA ALA A 97 17.42 19.39 -10.02
C ALA A 97 16.41 18.23 -10.03
N GLU A 98 16.70 17.13 -9.35
CA GLU A 98 15.78 15.99 -9.22
C GLU A 98 14.55 16.37 -8.40
N GLN A 99 14.74 17.11 -7.31
CA GLN A 99 13.66 17.63 -6.50
C GLN A 99 12.74 18.57 -7.29
N ALA A 100 13.28 19.45 -8.13
CA ALA A 100 12.48 20.34 -8.97
C ALA A 100 11.61 19.55 -9.96
N VAL A 101 12.17 18.50 -10.57
CA VAL A 101 11.42 17.60 -11.46
C VAL A 101 10.28 16.91 -10.70
N ASP A 102 10.54 16.44 -9.49
CA ASP A 102 9.53 15.76 -8.67
C ASP A 102 8.47 16.71 -8.12
N ARG A 103 8.85 17.89 -7.62
CA ARG A 103 7.91 18.95 -7.21
C ARG A 103 6.98 19.33 -8.36
N ALA A 104 7.51 19.46 -9.58
CA ALA A 104 6.69 19.74 -10.76
C ALA A 104 5.70 18.61 -11.08
N LYS A 105 6.04 17.34 -10.81
CA LYS A 105 5.08 16.22 -10.93
C LYS A 105 4.02 16.27 -9.86
N THR A 106 4.41 16.45 -8.59
CA THR A 106 3.49 16.59 -7.46
C THR A 106 2.51 17.74 -7.68
N ALA A 107 2.98 18.88 -8.19
CA ALA A 107 2.15 20.03 -8.54
C ALA A 107 1.10 19.68 -9.62
N ARG A 108 1.45 18.90 -10.64
CA ARG A 108 0.47 18.44 -11.66
C ARG A 108 -0.60 17.53 -11.05
N GLY A 109 -0.22 16.64 -10.13
CA GLY A 109 -1.16 15.78 -9.40
C GLY A 109 -2.12 16.58 -8.54
N LEU A 110 -1.59 17.53 -7.75
CA LEU A 110 -2.38 18.45 -6.93
C LEU A 110 -3.33 19.32 -7.78
N ALA A 111 -2.86 19.84 -8.91
CA ALA A 111 -3.69 20.60 -9.84
C ALA A 111 -4.80 19.74 -10.45
N HIS A 112 -4.54 18.45 -10.73
CA HIS A 112 -5.58 17.52 -11.17
C HIS A 112 -6.63 17.31 -10.07
N ALA A 113 -6.20 17.03 -8.84
CA ALA A 113 -7.10 16.87 -7.69
C ALA A 113 -7.96 18.13 -7.45
N ALA A 114 -7.35 19.31 -7.55
CA ALA A 114 -8.06 20.58 -7.41
C ALA A 114 -9.13 20.79 -8.49
N ARG A 115 -8.88 20.38 -9.74
CA ARG A 115 -9.90 20.40 -10.81
C ARG A 115 -11.09 19.48 -10.53
N GLN A 116 -10.91 18.46 -9.69
CA GLN A 116 -11.97 17.57 -9.22
C GLN A 116 -12.60 18.04 -7.89
N GLY A 117 -12.23 19.22 -7.38
CA GLY A 117 -12.74 19.77 -6.12
C GLY A 117 -12.14 19.14 -4.85
N ILE A 118 -11.08 18.36 -4.97
CA ILE A 118 -10.41 17.73 -3.82
C ILE A 118 -9.51 18.77 -3.15
N THR A 119 -9.83 19.13 -1.91
CA THR A 119 -9.13 20.16 -1.11
C THR A 119 -8.41 19.61 0.12
N SER A 120 -8.58 18.33 0.42
CA SER A 120 -7.89 17.62 1.49
C SER A 120 -7.67 16.16 1.09
N MET A 121 -6.52 15.59 1.43
CA MET A 121 -6.20 14.20 1.14
C MET A 121 -5.24 13.58 2.17
N VAL A 122 -5.28 12.27 2.26
CA VAL A 122 -4.27 11.47 2.95
C VAL A 122 -3.47 10.73 1.89
N ASN A 123 -2.26 11.19 1.62
CA ASN A 123 -1.38 10.58 0.63
C ASN A 123 -0.67 9.39 1.28
N MET A 124 -1.22 8.20 1.06
CA MET A 124 -0.77 6.96 1.70
C MET A 124 0.54 6.41 1.13
N ASP A 125 1.12 7.00 0.09
CA ASP A 125 2.31 6.44 -0.58
C ASP A 125 3.62 7.09 -0.14
N GLY A 126 3.52 8.20 0.60
CA GLY A 126 4.64 9.09 0.86
C GLY A 126 5.57 8.70 2.02
N ASN A 127 6.61 9.51 2.17
CA ASN A 127 7.68 9.46 3.16
C ASN A 127 8.15 10.89 3.50
N ARG A 128 9.27 11.06 4.22
CA ARG A 128 9.82 12.39 4.53
C ARG A 128 10.17 13.15 3.26
N TYR A 129 10.72 12.48 2.24
CA TYR A 129 10.96 13.13 0.94
C TYR A 129 9.70 13.72 0.32
N THR A 130 8.57 13.00 0.39
CA THR A 130 7.27 13.51 -0.10
C THR A 130 6.83 14.76 0.67
N LEU A 131 7.00 14.78 1.99
CA LEU A 131 6.71 15.95 2.83
C LEU A 131 7.58 17.15 2.44
N GLU A 132 8.86 16.95 2.12
CA GLU A 132 9.76 18.00 1.66
C GLU A 132 9.32 18.60 0.32
N LEU A 133 8.90 17.76 -0.64
CA LEU A 133 8.35 18.23 -1.91
C LEU A 133 7.09 19.09 -1.70
N LEU A 134 6.18 18.64 -0.82
CA LEU A 134 4.95 19.35 -0.49
C LEU A 134 5.21 20.67 0.25
N ARG A 135 6.18 20.69 1.17
CA ARG A 135 6.63 21.91 1.86
C ARG A 135 7.26 22.92 0.89
N GLY A 136 8.01 22.44 -0.11
CA GLY A 136 8.49 23.27 -1.21
C GLY A 136 7.33 23.94 -1.96
N LEU A 137 6.34 23.16 -2.37
CA LEU A 137 5.13 23.68 -3.03
C LEU A 137 4.33 24.64 -2.14
N GLN A 138 4.24 24.39 -0.84
CA GLN A 138 3.58 25.28 0.11
C GLN A 138 4.28 26.64 0.16
N ARG A 139 5.63 26.66 0.24
CA ARG A 139 6.43 27.90 0.23
C ARG A 139 6.31 28.68 -1.08
N GLU A 140 6.15 27.97 -2.20
CA GLU A 140 5.94 28.54 -3.53
C GLU A 140 4.48 28.98 -3.78
N GLY A 141 3.56 28.74 -2.84
CA GLY A 141 2.13 29.03 -2.99
C GLY A 141 1.36 28.06 -3.90
N GLY A 142 1.97 26.92 -4.25
CA GLY A 142 1.42 25.90 -5.15
C GLY A 142 0.73 24.72 -4.47
N LEU A 143 0.70 24.65 -3.13
CA LEU A 143 -0.01 23.59 -2.41
C LEU A 143 -1.52 23.86 -2.41
N THR A 144 -2.28 23.09 -3.22
CA THR A 144 -3.72 23.32 -3.43
C THR A 144 -4.65 22.49 -2.54
N ALA A 145 -4.10 21.63 -1.68
CA ALA A 145 -4.86 20.78 -0.78
C ALA A 145 -4.14 20.59 0.55
N ARG A 146 -4.90 20.31 1.62
CA ARG A 146 -4.34 19.85 2.90
C ARG A 146 -3.91 18.40 2.76
N VAL A 147 -2.67 18.08 3.04
CA VAL A 147 -2.11 16.74 2.83
C VAL A 147 -1.62 16.16 4.15
N LYS A 148 -2.07 14.94 4.44
CA LYS A 148 -1.46 14.10 5.48
C LYS A 148 -0.61 13.02 4.81
N VAL A 149 0.62 12.83 5.29
CA VAL A 149 1.52 11.77 4.81
C VAL A 149 1.89 10.87 6.00
N PRO A 150 1.87 9.53 5.87
CA PRO A 150 2.25 8.65 6.97
C PRO A 150 3.75 8.44 7.07
N PHE A 151 4.20 8.04 8.26
CA PHE A 151 5.38 7.18 8.38
C PHE A 151 4.98 5.73 8.06
N HIS A 152 5.74 5.03 7.23
CA HIS A 152 5.48 3.65 6.88
C HIS A 152 6.28 2.69 7.77
N PHE A 153 5.58 1.91 8.60
CA PHE A 153 6.22 0.90 9.43
C PHE A 153 6.16 -0.47 8.73
N LYS A 154 7.31 -1.13 8.58
CA LYS A 154 7.47 -2.40 7.85
C LYS A 154 7.79 -3.58 8.77
N PRO A 155 7.54 -4.83 8.34
CA PRO A 155 7.78 -6.01 9.19
C PRO A 155 9.22 -6.16 9.69
N HIS A 156 10.21 -5.71 8.91
CA HIS A 156 11.63 -5.76 9.28
C HIS A 156 12.08 -4.63 10.21
N MET A 157 11.20 -3.68 10.53
CA MET A 157 11.54 -2.52 11.36
C MET A 157 11.39 -2.83 12.85
N GLU A 158 12.28 -2.23 13.62
CA GLU A 158 12.21 -2.23 15.08
C GLU A 158 11.43 -1.02 15.60
N LEU A 159 10.92 -1.11 16.83
CA LEU A 159 10.14 -0.04 17.45
C LEU A 159 10.91 1.29 17.53
N SER A 160 12.25 1.25 17.59
CA SER A 160 13.10 2.43 17.54
C SER A 160 12.93 3.23 16.24
N GLU A 161 12.49 2.61 15.15
CA GLU A 161 12.20 3.32 13.90
C GLU A 161 11.04 4.32 14.04
N LEU A 162 10.18 4.18 15.06
CA LEU A 162 9.13 5.16 15.37
C LEU A 162 9.69 6.52 15.81
N ASP A 163 10.97 6.61 16.17
CA ASP A 163 11.62 7.90 16.43
C ASP A 163 11.65 8.76 15.15
N ARG A 164 11.71 8.13 13.97
CA ARG A 164 11.58 8.82 12.67
C ARG A 164 10.15 9.33 12.44
N ALA A 165 9.14 8.61 12.93
CA ALA A 165 7.76 9.06 12.88
C ALA A 165 7.53 10.29 13.79
N ASP A 166 8.17 10.31 14.97
CA ASP A 166 8.17 11.47 15.86
C ASP A 166 8.89 12.67 15.24
N GLU A 167 10.02 12.45 14.54
CA GLU A 167 10.69 13.49 13.75
C GLU A 167 9.79 14.07 12.67
N MET A 168 9.15 13.20 11.87
CA MET A 168 8.23 13.67 10.82
C MET A 168 7.04 14.41 11.41
N THR A 169 6.50 13.96 12.55
CA THR A 169 5.44 14.68 13.28
C THR A 169 5.93 16.06 13.71
N ARG A 170 7.10 16.15 14.35
CA ARG A 170 7.65 17.41 14.85
C ARG A 170 7.97 18.42 13.74
N ASP A 171 8.46 17.94 12.61
CA ASP A 171 8.89 18.79 11.51
C ASP A 171 7.73 19.21 10.57
N PHE A 172 6.63 18.45 10.58
CA PHE A 172 5.46 18.65 9.72
C PHE A 172 4.16 18.48 10.52
N ASP A 173 3.69 19.58 11.12
CA ASP A 173 2.44 19.62 11.88
C ASP A 173 1.78 21.01 11.80
N ASP A 174 1.38 21.40 10.59
CA ASP A 174 0.58 22.61 10.36
C ASP A 174 -0.78 22.31 9.71
N ASP A 175 -1.58 23.36 9.48
CA ASP A 175 -2.94 23.26 8.94
C ASP A 175 -3.02 22.71 7.51
N TRP A 176 -1.92 22.74 6.77
CA TRP A 176 -1.82 22.32 5.37
C TRP A 176 -1.06 21.01 5.19
N LEU A 177 -0.04 20.76 6.00
CA LEU A 177 0.83 19.59 5.88
C LEU A 177 1.09 18.99 7.25
N SER A 178 0.74 17.71 7.41
CA SER A 178 0.94 17.00 8.69
C SER A 178 1.39 15.55 8.50
N CYS A 179 2.15 15.05 9.47
CA CYS A 179 2.57 13.65 9.53
C CYS A 179 2.34 13.06 10.94
N ARG A 180 1.08 12.96 11.37
CA ARG A 180 0.71 12.46 12.71
C ARG A 180 0.17 11.03 12.72
N PHE A 181 0.61 10.18 11.80
CA PHE A 181 0.11 8.81 11.72
C PHE A 181 1.07 7.83 11.07
N VAL A 182 0.91 6.56 11.42
CA VAL A 182 1.70 5.43 10.93
C VAL A 182 0.84 4.56 10.00
N LYS A 183 1.38 4.22 8.83
CA LYS A 183 0.78 3.30 7.86
C LYS A 183 1.46 1.93 7.93
N MET A 184 0.65 0.88 7.99
CA MET A 184 1.09 -0.52 7.95
C MET A 184 0.24 -1.32 6.95
N PHE A 185 0.70 -2.52 6.62
CA PHE A 185 -0.02 -3.50 5.79
C PHE A 185 -0.11 -4.80 6.57
N MET A 186 -1.32 -5.31 6.77
CA MET A 186 -1.54 -6.59 7.44
C MET A 186 -1.53 -7.76 6.45
N ASP A 187 -1.97 -7.53 5.22
CA ASP A 187 -2.05 -8.53 4.16
C ASP A 187 -1.90 -7.90 2.75
N GLY A 188 -2.19 -8.70 1.72
CA GLY A 188 -2.31 -8.24 0.32
C GLY A 188 -3.77 -8.18 -0.15
N VAL A 189 -4.03 -8.54 -1.41
CA VAL A 189 -5.33 -8.39 -2.06
C VAL A 189 -6.07 -9.71 -2.27
N SER A 190 -7.40 -9.62 -2.41
CA SER A 190 -8.25 -10.77 -2.71
C SER A 190 -7.88 -11.41 -4.04
N ASP A 191 -7.68 -10.62 -5.10
CA ASP A 191 -7.52 -11.11 -6.47
C ASP A 191 -6.33 -12.06 -6.68
N SER A 192 -5.21 -11.80 -5.99
CA SER A 192 -4.01 -12.65 -6.04
C SER A 192 -3.99 -13.74 -4.95
N ARG A 193 -5.07 -13.89 -4.16
CA ARG A 193 -5.14 -14.77 -2.98
C ARG A 193 -4.01 -14.51 -1.98
N THR A 194 -3.74 -13.24 -1.71
CA THR A 194 -2.73 -12.76 -0.74
C THR A 194 -3.35 -12.02 0.45
N ALA A 195 -4.65 -11.72 0.41
CA ALA A 195 -5.40 -11.26 1.58
C ALA A 195 -5.48 -12.37 2.64
N TYR A 196 -5.41 -12.01 3.93
CA TYR A 196 -5.37 -12.98 5.03
C TYR A 196 -6.77 -13.29 5.53
N MET A 197 -7.18 -14.55 5.38
CA MET A 197 -8.56 -15.01 5.50
C MET A 197 -8.80 -15.89 6.74
N LEU A 198 -10.00 -15.80 7.33
CA LEU A 198 -10.44 -16.71 8.41
C LEU A 198 -10.73 -18.12 7.87
N HIS A 199 -11.11 -18.20 6.61
CA HIS A 199 -11.52 -19.43 5.92
C HIS A 199 -10.68 -19.65 4.67
N ASP A 200 -10.57 -20.92 4.25
CA ASP A 200 -9.84 -21.30 3.04
C ASP A 200 -10.41 -20.57 1.82
N TYR A 201 -9.53 -20.15 0.91
CA TYR A 201 -9.95 -19.64 -0.38
C TYR A 201 -10.75 -20.71 -1.15
N PRO A 202 -11.81 -20.32 -1.89
CA PRO A 202 -12.59 -21.23 -2.71
C PRO A 202 -11.71 -22.08 -3.63
N GLY A 203 -11.85 -23.40 -3.53
CA GLY A 203 -11.08 -24.35 -4.35
C GLY A 203 -9.62 -24.53 -3.93
N CYS A 204 -9.18 -23.94 -2.81
CA CYS A 204 -7.81 -24.03 -2.31
C CYS A 204 -7.78 -24.48 -0.83
N PRO A 205 -8.06 -25.77 -0.52
CA PRO A 205 -8.07 -26.26 0.86
C PRO A 205 -6.74 -25.99 1.58
N GLY A 206 -6.82 -25.45 2.78
CA GLY A 206 -5.68 -25.05 3.61
C GLY A 206 -5.01 -23.72 3.23
N HIS A 207 -5.42 -23.06 2.14
CA HIS A 207 -4.84 -21.78 1.72
C HIS A 207 -5.66 -20.61 2.24
N ARG A 208 -5.07 -19.80 3.14
CA ARG A 208 -5.70 -18.60 3.74
C ARG A 208 -4.85 -17.34 3.64
N SER A 209 -3.72 -17.42 2.93
CA SER A 209 -2.58 -16.50 3.06
C SER A 209 -2.07 -16.42 4.50
N GLU A 210 -1.13 -15.51 4.74
CA GLU A 210 -0.50 -15.27 6.03
C GLU A 210 -0.44 -13.77 6.30
N PRO A 211 -0.51 -13.33 7.57
CA PRO A 211 -0.35 -11.92 7.89
C PRO A 211 1.11 -11.48 7.71
N LEU A 212 1.29 -10.24 7.25
CA LEU A 212 2.62 -9.60 7.16
C LEU A 212 3.24 -9.32 8.53
N PHE A 213 2.39 -9.13 9.55
CA PHE A 213 2.80 -9.00 10.95
C PHE A 213 2.17 -10.11 11.79
N PRO A 214 2.96 -10.92 12.53
CA PRO A 214 2.40 -11.81 13.53
C PRO A 214 1.59 -11.01 14.56
N ALA A 215 0.42 -11.51 14.95
CA ALA A 215 -0.51 -10.79 15.83
C ALA A 215 0.15 -10.23 17.13
N PRO A 216 0.99 -10.98 17.87
CA PRO A 216 1.68 -10.43 19.05
C PRO A 216 2.58 -9.23 18.72
N ARG A 217 3.27 -9.27 17.58
CA ARG A 217 4.14 -8.16 17.12
C ARG A 217 3.31 -6.97 16.68
N PHE A 218 2.20 -7.20 15.98
CA PHE A 218 1.30 -6.11 15.61
C PHE A 218 0.71 -5.42 16.85
N ASN A 219 0.29 -6.17 17.87
CA ASN A 219 -0.24 -5.61 19.12
C ASN A 219 0.78 -4.74 19.84
N GLU A 220 2.04 -5.18 19.89
CA GLU A 220 3.16 -4.42 20.46
C GLU A 220 3.37 -3.09 19.70
N ILE A 221 3.44 -3.14 18.36
CA ILE A 221 3.61 -1.95 17.52
C ILE A 221 2.42 -1.00 17.69
N ALA A 222 1.19 -1.50 17.61
CA ALA A 222 -0.02 -0.69 17.76
C ALA A 222 -0.08 0.00 19.12
N THR A 223 0.27 -0.72 20.19
CA THR A 223 0.36 -0.16 21.55
C THR A 223 1.39 0.97 21.62
N GLU A 224 2.57 0.80 21.01
CA GLU A 224 3.61 1.82 21.05
C GLU A 224 3.26 3.06 20.21
N VAL A 225 2.70 2.88 19.00
CA VAL A 225 2.26 4.01 18.16
C VAL A 225 1.13 4.78 18.83
N ASP A 226 0.18 4.07 19.45
CA ASP A 226 -0.92 4.68 20.20
C ASP A 226 -0.42 5.46 21.42
N ARG A 227 0.56 4.92 22.16
CA ARG A 227 1.20 5.57 23.31
C ARG A 227 1.88 6.89 22.93
N ARG A 228 2.44 6.96 21.71
CA ARG A 228 3.01 8.19 21.12
C ARG A 228 1.95 9.19 20.65
N GLY A 229 0.65 8.86 20.76
CA GLY A 229 -0.45 9.74 20.37
C GLY A 229 -0.65 9.86 18.86
N MET A 230 -0.03 8.98 18.06
CA MET A 230 -0.17 8.95 16.61
C MET A 230 -1.40 8.13 16.19
N GLN A 231 -2.04 8.50 15.09
CA GLN A 231 -3.05 7.64 14.47
C GLN A 231 -2.37 6.45 13.78
N ILE A 232 -3.08 5.35 13.62
CA ILE A 232 -2.61 4.15 12.90
C ILE A 232 -3.58 3.95 11.75
N ALA A 233 -3.06 3.66 10.57
CA ALA A 233 -3.82 3.25 9.40
C ALA A 233 -3.26 1.92 8.91
N VAL A 234 -4.11 0.92 8.72
CA VAL A 234 -3.67 -0.43 8.30
C VAL A 234 -4.42 -0.83 7.05
N HIS A 235 -3.68 -1.17 5.99
CA HIS A 235 -4.24 -1.94 4.89
C HIS A 235 -4.60 -3.34 5.40
N ALA A 236 -5.89 -3.66 5.37
CA ALA A 236 -6.41 -4.98 5.71
C ALA A 236 -7.59 -5.29 4.80
N ILE A 237 -7.43 -6.29 3.93
CA ILE A 237 -8.46 -6.69 2.97
C ILE A 237 -9.22 -7.92 3.45
N GLY A 238 -8.50 -8.96 3.87
CA GLY A 238 -9.10 -10.21 4.34
C GLY A 238 -9.72 -10.08 5.72
N ASP A 239 -10.73 -10.89 6.00
CA ASP A 239 -11.45 -10.86 7.28
C ASP A 239 -10.56 -11.22 8.49
N ALA A 240 -9.53 -12.06 8.32
CA ALA A 240 -8.56 -12.34 9.39
C ALA A 240 -7.55 -11.20 9.58
N ALA A 241 -7.16 -10.50 8.50
CA ALA A 241 -6.35 -9.28 8.60
C ALA A 241 -7.10 -8.16 9.33
N VAL A 242 -8.39 -7.99 9.01
CA VAL A 242 -9.26 -7.01 9.68
C VAL A 242 -9.41 -7.36 11.16
N ARG A 243 -9.71 -8.62 11.50
CA ARG A 243 -9.79 -9.06 12.90
C ARG A 243 -8.49 -8.82 13.67
N THR A 244 -7.35 -9.22 13.10
CA THR A 244 -6.02 -9.02 13.70
C THR A 244 -5.74 -7.54 13.94
N THR A 245 -6.16 -6.68 13.02
CA THR A 245 -6.02 -5.22 13.15
C THR A 245 -6.88 -4.67 14.30
N ILE A 246 -8.14 -5.11 14.40
CA ILE A 246 -9.05 -4.74 15.49
C ILE A 246 -8.47 -5.18 16.84
N ASP A 247 -7.95 -6.41 16.92
CA ASP A 247 -7.33 -6.95 18.14
C ASP A 247 -6.13 -6.11 18.59
N GLY A 248 -5.30 -5.62 17.65
CA GLY A 248 -4.18 -4.73 17.99
C GLY A 248 -4.61 -3.35 18.49
N TYR A 249 -5.68 -2.79 17.93
CA TYR A 249 -6.25 -1.52 18.43
C TYR A 249 -6.91 -1.68 19.80
N GLU A 250 -7.56 -2.82 20.04
CA GLU A 250 -8.08 -3.18 21.36
C GLU A 250 -6.96 -3.33 22.39
N ALA A 251 -5.88 -4.04 22.05
CA ALA A 251 -4.70 -4.19 22.90
C ALA A 251 -4.08 -2.83 23.26
N ALA A 252 -3.91 -1.94 22.29
CA ALA A 252 -3.41 -0.59 22.49
C ALA A 252 -4.29 0.20 23.47
N ARG A 253 -5.62 0.16 23.30
CA ARG A 253 -6.58 0.82 24.19
C ARG A 253 -6.57 0.24 25.60
N VAL A 254 -6.41 -1.07 25.75
CA VAL A 254 -6.29 -1.72 27.07
C VAL A 254 -5.02 -1.26 27.78
N ALA A 255 -3.90 -1.15 27.07
CA ALA A 255 -2.62 -0.77 27.64
C ALA A 255 -2.51 0.74 27.95
N ASN A 256 -2.98 1.61 27.05
CA ASN A 256 -2.78 3.06 27.14
C ASN A 256 -4.02 3.83 27.63
N GLY A 257 -5.17 3.16 27.72
CA GLY A 257 -6.45 3.77 28.02
C GLY A 257 -7.17 4.34 26.79
N PRO A 258 -8.44 4.76 26.93
CA PRO A 258 -9.22 5.33 25.83
C PRO A 258 -8.71 6.73 25.46
N ARG A 259 -8.56 6.97 24.15
CA ARG A 259 -8.38 8.31 23.56
C ARG A 259 -9.17 8.44 22.27
N ASP A 260 -9.34 9.66 21.77
CA ASP A 260 -9.86 9.92 20.43
C ASP A 260 -8.79 9.59 19.36
N SER A 261 -8.43 8.31 19.24
CA SER A 261 -7.35 7.84 18.35
C SER A 261 -7.77 7.82 16.89
N ARG A 262 -9.06 7.54 16.65
CA ARG A 262 -9.68 7.32 15.34
C ARG A 262 -8.81 6.45 14.45
N HIS A 263 -8.19 5.40 15.02
CA HIS A 263 -7.40 4.45 14.24
C HIS A 263 -8.21 3.95 13.04
N ARG A 264 -7.53 3.68 11.94
CA ARG A 264 -8.16 3.45 10.65
C ARG A 264 -7.87 2.05 10.14
N ILE A 265 -8.84 1.46 9.47
CA ILE A 265 -8.65 0.29 8.63
C ILE A 265 -8.94 0.73 7.21
N GLU A 266 -7.96 0.53 6.33
CA GLU A 266 -8.02 0.86 4.92
C GLU A 266 -8.51 -0.36 4.14
N HIS A 267 -9.34 -0.10 3.13
CA HIS A 267 -10.01 -1.08 2.26
C HIS A 267 -11.14 -1.81 2.97
N ILE A 268 -10.83 -2.64 3.97
CA ILE A 268 -11.78 -3.46 4.73
C ILE A 268 -12.78 -4.16 3.81
N GLU A 269 -12.27 -4.75 2.72
CA GLU A 269 -13.11 -5.31 1.68
C GLU A 269 -13.85 -6.53 2.20
N MET A 270 -13.25 -7.34 3.08
CA MET A 270 -13.91 -8.42 3.81
C MET A 270 -13.91 -8.15 5.30
N ILE A 271 -15.06 -8.35 5.93
CA ILE A 271 -15.20 -8.30 7.38
C ILE A 271 -16.11 -9.44 7.86
N ASP A 272 -15.74 -10.08 8.95
CA ASP A 272 -16.64 -11.00 9.64
C ASP A 272 -17.76 -10.19 10.33
N PRO A 273 -19.05 -10.55 10.16
CA PRO A 273 -20.16 -9.86 10.83
C PRO A 273 -19.99 -9.70 12.35
N ALA A 274 -19.28 -10.60 13.02
CA ALA A 274 -18.99 -10.51 14.45
C ALA A 274 -18.04 -9.35 14.81
N ASP A 275 -17.23 -8.88 13.86
CA ASP A 275 -16.27 -7.80 14.07
C ASP A 275 -16.85 -6.40 13.79
N VAL A 276 -17.99 -6.31 13.08
CA VAL A 276 -18.66 -5.03 12.76
C VAL A 276 -18.95 -4.19 14.03
N PRO A 277 -19.55 -4.73 15.11
CA PRO A 277 -19.82 -3.93 16.32
C PRO A 277 -18.55 -3.43 17.01
N ARG A 278 -17.41 -4.13 16.83
CA ARG A 278 -16.13 -3.78 17.45
C ARG A 278 -15.56 -2.50 16.86
N LEU A 279 -15.79 -2.24 15.56
CA LEU A 279 -15.37 -0.98 14.92
C LEU A 279 -15.94 0.24 15.65
N GLY A 280 -17.25 0.23 15.91
CA GLY A 280 -17.93 1.31 16.62
C GLY A 280 -17.51 1.42 18.09
N ALA A 281 -17.40 0.29 18.79
CA ALA A 281 -16.99 0.26 20.20
C ALA A 281 -15.58 0.84 20.43
N LEU A 282 -14.67 0.62 19.47
CA LEU A 282 -13.29 1.09 19.51
C LEU A 282 -13.08 2.47 18.86
N GLY A 283 -14.10 3.03 18.20
CA GLY A 283 -13.97 4.30 17.48
C GLY A 283 -13.10 4.21 16.22
N ILE A 284 -13.06 3.03 15.59
CA ILE A 284 -12.26 2.76 14.40
C ILE A 284 -12.93 3.40 13.18
N THR A 285 -12.13 4.08 12.34
CA THR A 285 -12.57 4.65 11.07
C THR A 285 -12.39 3.62 9.95
N ALA A 286 -13.48 3.19 9.33
CA ALA A 286 -13.45 2.40 8.12
C ALA A 286 -13.23 3.31 6.88
N SER A 287 -12.12 3.11 6.18
CA SER A 287 -11.75 3.87 4.98
C SER A 287 -11.93 2.98 3.75
N ILE A 288 -13.11 3.06 3.14
CA ILE A 288 -13.57 2.16 2.06
C ILE A 288 -13.45 2.88 0.70
N GLN A 289 -13.13 2.12 -0.36
CA GLN A 289 -13.05 2.62 -1.75
C GLN A 289 -14.18 1.98 -2.57
N PRO A 290 -15.36 2.62 -2.71
CA PRO A 290 -16.50 2.03 -3.44
C PRO A 290 -16.19 1.62 -4.88
N VAL A 291 -15.19 2.25 -5.50
CA VAL A 291 -14.74 1.94 -6.87
C VAL A 291 -13.99 0.61 -7.01
N HIS A 292 -13.58 -0.02 -5.90
CA HIS A 292 -12.95 -1.34 -5.91
C HIS A 292 -13.96 -2.49 -5.95
N ALA A 293 -15.26 -2.22 -5.75
CA ALA A 293 -16.27 -3.26 -5.85
C ALA A 293 -16.26 -3.89 -7.26
N PRO A 294 -16.32 -5.24 -7.40
CA PRO A 294 -16.27 -5.89 -8.71
C PRO A 294 -17.38 -5.38 -9.62
N GLY A 295 -17.02 -4.97 -10.83
CA GLY A 295 -17.95 -4.36 -11.79
C GLY A 295 -18.24 -2.87 -11.57
N ALA A 296 -17.63 -2.23 -10.56
CA ALA A 296 -17.61 -0.78 -10.46
C ALA A 296 -16.54 -0.19 -11.41
N MET A 297 -16.88 0.90 -12.10
CA MET A 297 -16.01 1.52 -13.11
C MET A 297 -15.58 0.47 -14.17
N ASP A 298 -14.27 0.35 -14.41
CA ASP A 298 -13.69 -0.60 -15.37
C ASP A 298 -13.10 -1.85 -14.69
N PHE A 299 -13.37 -2.07 -13.39
CA PHE A 299 -12.92 -3.27 -12.69
C PHE A 299 -13.72 -4.50 -13.13
N ALA A 300 -13.01 -5.53 -13.56
CA ALA A 300 -13.64 -6.79 -13.96
C ALA A 300 -14.34 -7.46 -12.77
N LEU A 301 -15.38 -8.25 -13.05
CA LEU A 301 -16.03 -9.08 -12.03
C LEU A 301 -15.08 -10.18 -11.50
N GLN A 302 -14.15 -10.62 -12.36
CA GLN A 302 -13.20 -11.68 -12.06
C GLN A 302 -11.77 -11.13 -12.09
N PRO A 303 -10.87 -11.65 -11.24
CA PRO A 303 -11.00 -12.89 -10.44
C PRO A 303 -11.65 -12.72 -9.06
N THR A 304 -12.07 -11.51 -8.68
CA THR A 304 -12.53 -11.22 -7.32
C THR A 304 -13.71 -12.07 -6.89
N LEU A 305 -14.77 -12.19 -7.70
CA LEU A 305 -15.96 -12.95 -7.32
C LEU A 305 -15.69 -14.45 -7.12
N ASP A 306 -14.82 -15.04 -7.94
CA ASP A 306 -14.36 -16.43 -7.80
C ASP A 306 -13.51 -16.61 -6.54
N THR A 307 -12.71 -15.59 -6.20
CA THR A 307 -11.77 -15.66 -5.09
C THR A 307 -12.43 -15.42 -3.74
N VAL A 308 -13.46 -14.58 -3.67
CA VAL A 308 -14.26 -14.39 -2.45
C VAL A 308 -15.21 -15.58 -2.24
N GLY A 309 -15.78 -16.12 -3.32
CA GLY A 309 -16.75 -17.21 -3.27
C GLY A 309 -18.15 -16.74 -2.92
N ARG A 310 -19.15 -17.36 -3.57
CA ARG A 310 -20.55 -16.90 -3.55
C ARG A 310 -21.16 -16.76 -2.16
N ASP A 311 -20.82 -17.65 -1.24
CA ASP A 311 -21.37 -17.66 0.11
C ASP A 311 -20.91 -16.45 0.95
N ARG A 312 -19.80 -15.81 0.55
CA ARG A 312 -19.18 -14.68 1.23
C ARG A 312 -19.40 -13.33 0.54
N TRP A 313 -20.06 -13.28 -0.63
CA TRP A 313 -20.30 -12.02 -1.35
C TRP A 313 -21.04 -10.97 -0.51
N LYS A 314 -21.92 -11.40 0.40
CA LYS A 314 -22.64 -10.50 1.32
C LYS A 314 -21.74 -9.82 2.35
N ASP A 315 -20.56 -10.39 2.61
CA ASP A 315 -19.58 -9.88 3.56
C ASP A 315 -18.53 -9.00 2.86
N PHE A 316 -18.59 -8.90 1.52
CA PHE A 316 -17.66 -8.14 0.69
C PHE A 316 -18.16 -6.70 0.47
N PHE A 317 -17.29 -5.70 0.70
CA PHE A 317 -17.61 -4.27 0.69
C PHE A 317 -18.86 -3.92 1.53
N LEU A 318 -18.95 -4.46 2.75
CA LEU A 318 -20.08 -4.23 3.67
C LEU A 318 -20.14 -2.76 4.13
N CYS A 319 -20.77 -1.90 3.32
CA CYS A 319 -20.91 -0.46 3.58
C CYS A 319 -22.19 -0.10 4.35
N ARG A 320 -23.10 -1.07 4.56
CA ARG A 320 -24.36 -0.89 5.28
C ARG A 320 -24.73 -2.17 6.01
N THR A 321 -25.13 -2.02 7.27
CA THR A 321 -25.63 -3.08 8.16
C THR A 321 -27.10 -2.86 8.47
#